data_AF-A0A4R1BNU3-F1
#
_entry.id   AF-A0A4R1BNU3-F1
#
_cell.length_a   1.000
_cell.length_b   1.000
_cell.length_c   1.000
_cell.angle_alpha   90.00
_cell.angle_beta   90.00
_cell.angle_gamma   90.00
#
_symmetry.space_group_name_H-M   'P 1'
#
loop_
_entity.id
_entity.type
_entity.pdbx_description
1 polymer ?
#
loop_
_entity_poly.entity_id
_entity_poly.type
_entity_poly.pdbx_seq_one_letter_code
_entity_poly.pdbx_strand_id
1 'polypeptide(L)'
;MSIYNLEKRVPVIIPVGPHRPLLVATDGYHHTSPFVLKTLAQPTYYFKVGCAIEDDQLIAGGLLLTLFYAIGLITGNDFMKVLSFLPVFYFLFLYYINRKRFLRFQPA
;
A
#
# COMPACT_ATOMS: atom_id res chain seq x y z
N MET A 1 -12.33 4.67 -22.19
CA MET A 1 -11.65 4.69 -20.88
C MET A 1 -12.54 5.45 -19.93
N SER A 2 -12.98 4.82 -18.84
CA SER A 2 -13.89 5.45 -17.87
C SER A 2 -13.15 5.56 -16.54
N ILE A 3 -13.22 6.73 -15.90
CA ILE A 3 -12.61 7.01 -14.61
C ILE A 3 -13.74 7.19 -13.59
N TYR A 4 -13.65 6.49 -12.47
CA TYR A 4 -14.62 6.56 -11.38
C TYR A 4 -13.91 7.08 -10.14
N ASN A 5 -14.53 8.03 -9.44
CA ASN A 5 -14.00 8.53 -8.16
C ASN A 5 -14.27 7.49 -7.06
N LEU A 6 -13.23 7.10 -6.32
CA LEU A 6 -13.35 6.18 -5.18
C LEU A 6 -13.23 6.98 -3.88
N GLU A 7 -14.38 7.36 -3.33
CA GLU A 7 -14.43 8.05 -2.05
C GLU A 7 -14.16 7.08 -0.88
N LYS A 8 -13.64 7.63 0.22
CA LYS A 8 -13.38 6.81 1.41
C LYS A 8 -14.68 6.18 1.92
N ARG A 9 -14.67 4.86 2.10
CA ARG A 9 -15.78 4.06 2.66
C ARG A 9 -17.05 4.03 1.80
N VAL A 10 -17.01 4.56 0.58
CA VAL A 10 -18.12 4.48 -0.38
C VAL A 10 -17.71 3.52 -1.49
N PRO A 11 -18.38 2.36 -1.64
CA PRO A 11 -18.07 1.43 -2.71
C PRO A 11 -18.46 2.01 -4.07
N VAL A 12 -17.63 1.78 -5.08
CA VAL A 12 -17.95 2.08 -6.48
C VAL A 12 -18.36 0.79 -7.16
N ILE A 13 -19.57 0.78 -7.72
CA ILE A 13 -20.10 -0.37 -8.47
C ILE A 13 -19.93 -0.07 -9.96
N ILE A 14 -19.11 -0.89 -10.63
CA ILE A 14 -18.84 -0.75 -12.06
C ILE A 14 -19.48 -1.94 -12.78
N PRO A 15 -20.53 -1.73 -13.59
CA PRO A 15 -21.07 -2.79 -14.42
C PRO A 15 -20.03 -3.18 -15.48
N VAL A 16 -19.68 -4.46 -15.51
CA VAL A 16 -18.70 -5.02 -16.45
C VAL A 16 -19.46 -5.68 -17.59
N GLY A 17 -19.17 -5.28 -18.83
CA GLY A 17 -19.72 -5.90 -20.03
C GLY A 17 -19.10 -7.27 -20.35
N PRO A 18 -19.30 -7.82 -21.56
CA PRO A 18 -18.78 -9.14 -21.94
C PRO A 18 -17.25 -9.19 -22.12
N HIS A 19 -16.56 -8.05 -22.08
CA HIS A 19 -15.11 -7.96 -22.24
C HIS A 19 -14.37 -8.08 -20.90
N ARG A 20 -13.12 -8.54 -20.94
CA ARG A 20 -12.26 -8.63 -19.76
C ARG A 20 -11.88 -7.21 -19.29
N PRO A 21 -12.36 -6.74 -18.13
CA PRO A 21 -12.01 -5.42 -17.66
C PRO A 21 -10.55 -5.38 -17.20
N LEU A 22 -9.89 -4.26 -17.50
CA LEU A 22 -8.57 -3.92 -17.00
C LEU A 22 -8.75 -2.81 -15.97
N LEU A 23 -8.45 -3.13 -14.71
CA LEU A 23 -8.60 -2.25 -13.56
C LEU A 23 -7.26 -1.61 -13.22
N VAL A 24 -7.28 -0.30 -13.02
CA VAL A 24 -6.15 0.49 -12.52
C VAL A 24 -6.69 1.46 -11.48
N ALA A 25 -6.11 1.44 -10.27
CA ALA A 25 -6.38 2.45 -9.25
C ALA A 25 -5.20 3.44 -9.21
N THR A 26 -5.50 4.71 -8.95
CA THR A 26 -4.52 5.80 -8.87
C THR A 26 -4.95 6.80 -7.81
N ASP A 27 -3.99 7.38 -7.09
CA ASP A 27 -4.18 8.51 -6.16
C ASP A 27 -3.65 9.84 -6.74
N GLY A 28 -3.27 9.84 -8.03
CA GLY A 28 -2.66 10.97 -8.73
C GLY A 28 -1.12 10.93 -8.76
N TYR A 29 -0.48 10.14 -7.91
CA TYR A 29 0.98 9.99 -7.87
C TYR A 29 1.43 8.52 -8.03
N HIS A 30 0.80 7.61 -7.29
CA HIS A 30 0.92 6.17 -7.42
C HIS A 30 -0.17 5.61 -8.32
N HIS A 31 0.12 4.47 -8.95
CA HIS A 31 -0.88 3.70 -9.68
C HIS A 31 -0.61 2.21 -9.51
N THR A 32 -1.67 1.41 -9.48
CA THR A 32 -1.52 -0.05 -9.50
C THR A 32 -1.01 -0.51 -10.87
N SER A 33 -0.28 -1.63 -10.91
CA SER A 33 -0.15 -2.38 -12.17
C SER A 33 -1.54 -2.76 -12.70
N PRO A 34 -1.72 -2.85 -14.04
CA PRO A 34 -2.99 -3.26 -14.62
C PRO A 34 -3.46 -4.61 -14.11
N PHE A 35 -4.63 -4.65 -13.50
CA PHE A 35 -5.24 -5.87 -12.98
C PHE A 35 -6.32 -6.35 -13.95
N VAL A 36 -6.11 -7.53 -14.54
CA VAL A 36 -7.05 -8.12 -15.49
C VAL A 36 -7.84 -9.24 -14.80
N LEU A 37 -9.17 -9.11 -14.79
CA LEU A 37 -10.06 -10.20 -14.40
C LEU A 37 -10.03 -11.28 -15.49
N LYS A 38 -9.15 -12.28 -15.29
CA LYS A 38 -8.92 -13.36 -16.27
C LYS A 38 -10.10 -14.31 -16.40
N THR A 39 -10.75 -14.64 -15.28
CA THR A 39 -11.87 -15.59 -15.22
C THR A 39 -12.99 -14.98 -14.38
N LEU A 40 -14.12 -14.70 -15.00
CA LEU A 40 -15.36 -14.26 -14.34
C LEU A 40 -16.14 -15.53 -13.92
N ALA A 41 -15.66 -16.20 -12.87
CA ALA A 41 -16.37 -17.33 -12.27
C ALA A 41 -17.54 -16.89 -11.39
N GLN A 42 -17.52 -15.64 -10.92
CA GLN A 42 -18.54 -15.04 -10.06
C GLN A 42 -19.21 -13.85 -10.76
N PRO A 43 -20.50 -13.58 -10.47
CA PRO A 43 -21.22 -12.45 -11.05
C PRO A 43 -20.73 -11.10 -10.52
N THR A 44 -20.04 -11.07 -9.37
CA THR A 44 -19.55 -9.85 -8.74
C THR A 44 -18.25 -10.14 -8.01
N TYR A 45 -17.29 -9.22 -8.13
CA TYR A 45 -16.01 -9.27 -7.45
C TYR A 45 -15.83 -8.03 -6.59
N TYR A 46 -15.33 -8.24 -5.38
CA TYR A 46 -15.10 -7.16 -4.42
C TYR A 46 -13.60 -6.97 -4.22
N PHE A 47 -13.16 -5.73 -4.37
CA PHE A 47 -11.77 -5.35 -4.17
C PHE A 47 -11.71 -4.14 -3.24
N LYS A 48 -10.78 -4.19 -2.31
CA LYS A 48 -10.35 -3.03 -1.55
C LYS A 48 -9.09 -2.46 -2.22
N VAL A 49 -9.07 -1.15 -2.43
CA VAL A 49 -7.82 -0.46 -2.82
C VAL A 49 -7.08 -0.12 -1.54
N GLY A 50 -5.95 -0.79 -1.33
CA GLY A 50 -5.05 -0.56 -0.20
C GLY A 50 -3.69 -0.06 -0.67
N CYS A 51 -2.81 0.22 0.29
CA CYS A 51 -1.40 0.49 0.05
C CYS A 51 -0.52 -0.67 0.53
N ALA A 52 0.75 -0.65 0.14
CA ALA A 52 1.73 -1.68 0.47
C ALA A 52 2.17 -1.68 1.93
N ILE A 53 1.86 -0.60 2.66
CA ILE A 53 2.21 -0.41 4.06
C ILE A 53 0.91 -0.49 4.85
N GLU A 54 0.76 -1.54 5.64
CA GLU A 54 -0.40 -1.75 6.50
C GLU A 54 -0.21 -1.08 7.87
N ASP A 55 -1.31 -0.82 8.58
CA ASP A 55 -1.28 -0.15 9.88
C ASP A 55 -0.39 -0.91 10.89
N ASP A 56 -0.46 -2.24 10.90
CA ASP A 56 0.36 -3.10 11.77
C ASP A 56 1.86 -2.97 11.48
N GLN A 57 2.24 -2.81 10.20
CA GLN A 57 3.63 -2.62 9.80
C GLN A 57 4.13 -1.25 10.25
N LEU A 58 3.28 -0.22 10.16
CA LEU A 58 3.61 1.13 10.62
C LEU A 58 3.84 1.14 12.14
N ILE A 59 2.96 0.47 12.89
CA ILE A 59 3.08 0.34 14.35
C ILE A 59 4.36 -0.42 14.72
N ALA A 60 4.59 -1.59 14.11
CA ALA A 60 5.78 -2.40 14.38
C ALA A 60 7.07 -1.64 14.04
N GLY A 61 7.11 -0.94 12.91
CA GLY A 61 8.23 -0.10 12.50
C GLY A 61 8.49 1.05 13.48
N GLY A 62 7.43 1.71 13.97
CA GLY A 62 7.52 2.76 14.98
C GLY A 62 8.03 2.26 16.34
N LEU A 63 7.54 1.09 16.79
CA LEU A 63 8.02 0.45 18.01
C LEU A 63 9.50 0.06 17.91
N LEU A 64 9.91 -0.53 16.79
CA LEU A 64 11.30 -0.92 16.55
C LEU A 64 12.24 0.29 16.51
N LEU A 65 11.82 1.37 15.86
CA LEU A 65 12.54 2.65 15.89
C LEU A 65 12.70 3.14 17.33
N THR A 66 11.60 3.24 18.08
CA THR A 66 11.61 3.77 19.44
C THR A 66 12.52 2.94 20.35
N LEU A 67 12.44 1.61 20.27
CA LEU A 67 13.24 0.70 21.06
C LEU A 67 14.73 0.83 20.76
N PHE A 68 15.14 0.76 19.49
CA PHE A 68 16.56 0.86 19.13
C PHE A 68 17.13 2.25 19.37
N TYR A 69 16.34 3.30 19.16
CA TYR A 69 16.77 4.66 19.49
C TYR A 69 17.00 4.81 20.99
N ALA A 70 16.08 4.30 21.84
CA ALA A 70 16.24 4.33 23.29
C ALA A 70 17.47 3.53 23.76
N ILE A 71 17.71 2.35 23.19
CA ILE A 71 18.92 1.56 23.48
C ILE A 71 20.18 2.35 23.08
N GLY A 72 20.18 2.98 21.91
CA GLY A 72 21.29 3.82 21.45
C GLY A 72 21.55 5.02 22.37
N LEU A 73 20.50 5.62 22.94
CA LEU A 73 20.64 6.67 23.95
C LEU A 73 21.25 6.15 25.25
N ILE A 74 20.72 5.05 25.81
CA ILE A 74 21.16 4.49 27.09
C ILE A 74 22.61 3.99 27.01
N THR A 75 22.98 3.37 25.89
CA THR A 75 24.33 2.80 25.69
C THR A 75 25.35 3.82 25.18
N GLY A 76 24.93 5.03 24.82
CA GLY A 76 25.78 6.01 24.14
C GLY A 76 26.22 5.61 22.73
N ASN A 77 25.59 4.59 22.13
CA ASN A 77 25.96 4.07 20.82
C ASN A 77 25.21 4.80 19.69
N ASP A 78 25.90 5.73 19.02
CA ASP A 78 25.33 6.51 17.91
C ASP A 78 25.00 5.65 16.67
N PHE A 79 25.71 4.55 16.45
CA PHE A 79 25.40 3.64 15.34
C PHE A 79 24.00 3.04 15.48
N MET A 80 23.60 2.68 16.71
CA MET A 80 22.24 2.15 16.97
C MET A 80 21.16 3.21 16.77
N LYS A 81 21.44 4.48 17.08
CA LYS A 81 20.52 5.58 16.80
C LYS A 81 20.31 5.81 15.31
N VAL A 82 21.34 5.62 14.49
CA VAL A 82 21.17 5.71 13.02
C VAL A 82 20.40 4.51 12.49
N LEU A 83 20.73 3.31 12.98
CA LEU A 83 20.08 2.06 12.55
C LEU A 83 18.59 2.02 12.89
N SER A 84 18.16 2.70 13.96
CA SER A 84 16.75 2.77 14.34
C SER A 84 15.86 3.44 13.29
N PHE A 85 16.43 4.24 12.37
CA PHE A 85 15.68 4.86 11.26
C PHE A 85 15.49 3.93 10.05
N LEU A 86 16.04 2.71 10.06
CA LEU A 86 15.85 1.76 8.95
C LEU A 86 14.37 1.55 8.55
N PRO A 87 13.40 1.39 9.48
CA PRO A 87 11.99 1.26 9.09
C PRO A 87 11.47 2.48 8.33
N VAL A 88 11.89 3.69 8.72
CA VAL A 88 11.49 4.94 8.05
C VAL A 88 12.04 4.98 6.63
N PHE A 89 13.33 4.69 6.45
CA PHE A 89 13.94 4.63 5.12
C PHE A 89 13.30 3.57 4.23
N TYR A 90 12.95 2.41 4.81
CA TYR A 90 12.26 1.36 4.09
C TYR A 90 10.86 1.79 3.62
N PHE A 91 10.08 2.44 4.47
CA PHE A 91 8.76 2.97 4.09
C PHE A 91 8.86 4.07 3.04
N LEU A 92 9.84 4.98 3.16
CA LEU A 92 10.11 5.99 2.15
C LEU A 92 10.51 5.36 0.81
N PHE A 93 11.32 4.30 0.83
CA PHE A 93 11.67 3.57 -0.39
C PHE A 93 10.43 2.97 -1.06
N LEU A 94 9.54 2.32 -0.29
CA LEU A 94 8.30 1.78 -0.82
C LEU A 94 7.39 2.87 -1.43
N TYR A 95 7.29 4.02 -0.77
CA TYR A 95 6.47 5.14 -1.21
C TYR A 95 7.06 5.83 -2.46
N TYR A 96 8.32 6.26 -2.42
CA TYR A 96 8.89 7.11 -3.48
C TYR A 96 9.43 6.33 -4.67
N ILE A 97 10.02 5.16 -4.44
CA ILE A 97 10.70 4.38 -5.48
C ILE A 97 9.74 3.33 -6.07
N ASN A 98 9.02 2.60 -5.23
CA ASN A 98 8.18 1.48 -5.67
C ASN A 98 6.74 1.89 -6.04
N ARG A 99 6.60 2.98 -6.80
CA ARG A 99 5.30 3.66 -7.02
C ARG A 99 4.21 2.77 -7.61
N LYS A 100 4.58 1.80 -8.45
CA LYS A 100 3.65 0.88 -9.14
C LYS A 100 3.09 -0.23 -8.25
N ARG A 101 3.76 -0.50 -7.14
CA ARG A 101 3.40 -1.56 -6.19
C ARG A 101 2.96 -0.99 -4.85
N PHE A 102 2.95 0.34 -4.71
CA PHE A 102 2.47 1.00 -3.52
C PHE A 102 0.97 0.81 -3.39
N LEU A 103 0.18 1.24 -4.36
CA LEU A 103 -1.24 0.90 -4.40
C LEU A 103 -1.44 -0.55 -4.85
N ARG A 104 -2.41 -1.24 -4.25
CA ARG A 104 -2.74 -2.64 -4.56
C ARG A 104 -4.25 -2.88 -4.47
N PHE A 105 -4.75 -3.73 -5.36
CA PHE A 105 -6.05 -4.36 -5.19
C PHE A 105 -5.89 -5.54 -4.22
N GLN A 106 -6.61 -5.49 -3.11
CA GLN A 106 -6.73 -6.57 -2.15
C GLN A 106 -8.12 -7.20 -2.30
N PRO A 107 -8.25 -8.53 -2.29
CA PRO A 107 -9.56 -9.15 -2.16
C PRO A 107 -10.21 -8.67 -0.85
N ALA A 108 -11.50 -8.32 -0.93
CA ALA A 108 -12.28 -7.90 0.24
C ALA A 108 -12.63 -9.08 1.15
#